data_AF-A0A1H3TGQ1-F1
#
_entry.id   AF-A0A1H3TGQ1-F1
#
_cell.length_a   1.000
_cell.length_b   1.000
_cell.length_c   1.000
_cell.angle_alpha   90.00
_cell.angle_beta   90.00
_cell.angle_gamma   90.00
#
_symmetry.space_group_name_H-M   'P 1'
#
loop_
_entity.id
_entity.type
_entity.pdbx_description
1 polymer ?
#
loop_
_entity_poly.entity_id
_entity_poly.type
_entity_poly.pdbx_seq_one_letter_code
_entity_poly.pdbx_strand_id
1 'polypeptide(L)' 'MIQAIVFAITIFVGWIMFDAIKHKKFIQENIWSGLITAVIAGAVWYVLFIVF' A
#
# COMPACT_ATOMS: atom_id res chain seq x y z
N MET A 1 7.96 -10.12 10.55
CA MET A 1 8.49 -8.74 10.35
C MET A 1 8.71 -8.38 8.88
N ILE A 2 9.62 -9.05 8.15
CA ILE A 2 9.86 -8.79 6.71
C ILE A 2 8.57 -8.92 5.86
N GLN A 3 7.70 -9.87 6.19
CA GLN A 3 6.41 -10.05 5.52
C GLN A 3 5.50 -8.82 5.57
N ALA A 4 5.50 -8.03 6.66
CA ALA A 4 4.68 -6.82 6.75
C ALA A 4 5.20 -5.73 5.80
N ILE A 5 6.52 -5.66 5.60
CA ILE A 5 7.14 -4.74 4.64
C ILE A 5 6.79 -5.17 3.21
N VAL A 6 6.91 -6.46 2.90
CA VAL A 6 6.52 -7.01 1.59
C VAL A 6 5.04 -6.77 1.32
N PHE A 7 4.19 -6.94 2.32
CA PHE A 7 2.76 -6.67 2.23
C PHE A 7 2.48 -5.18 1.93
N ALA A 8 3.09 -4.26 2.69
CA ALA A 8 2.95 -2.82 2.46
C ALA A 8 3.38 -2.41 1.04
N ILE A 9 4.53 -2.90 0.57
CA ILE A 9 5.01 -2.65 -0.80
C ILE A 9 4.02 -3.19 -1.83
N THR A 10 3.47 -4.40 -1.60
CA THR A 10 2.49 -5.02 -2.50
C THR A 10 1.20 -4.21 -2.59
N ILE A 11 0.70 -3.70 -1.47
CA ILE A 11 -0.47 -2.81 -1.42
C ILE A 11 -0.19 -1.53 -2.21
N PHE A 12 0.98 -0.91 -2.01
CA PHE A 12 1.36 0.31 -2.70
C PHE A 12 1.45 0.10 -4.22
N VAL A 13 2.12 -0.96 -4.65
CA VAL A 13 2.25 -1.32 -6.08
C VAL A 13 0.88 -1.62 -6.67
N GLY A 14 0.03 -2.38 -5.97
CA GLY A 14 -1.34 -2.65 -6.39
C GLY A 14 -2.15 -1.38 -6.57
N TRP A 15 -2.00 -0.39 -5.68
CA TRP A 15 -2.68 0.89 -5.78
C TRP A 15 -2.24 1.70 -6.99
N ILE A 16 -0.92 1.79 -7.22
CA ILE A 16 -0.36 2.48 -8.39
C ILE A 16 -0.79 1.79 -9.69
N MET A 17 -0.78 0.46 -9.72
CA MET A 17 -1.26 -0.29 -10.89
C MET A 17 -2.74 -0.02 -11.15
N PHE A 18 -3.56 0.03 -10.09
CA PHE A 18 -4.98 0.33 -10.21
C PHE A 18 -5.20 1.75 -10.77
N ASP A 19 -4.44 2.73 -10.30
CA ASP A 19 -4.47 4.11 -10.81
C ASP A 19 -4.05 4.18 -12.28
N ALA A 20 -2.95 3.50 -12.64
CA ALA A 20 -2.45 3.43 -14.00
C ALA A 20 -3.46 2.81 -14.96
N ILE A 21 -4.16 1.75 -14.55
CA ILE A 21 -5.16 1.08 -15.39
C ILE A 21 -6.44 1.92 -15.50
N LYS A 22 -6.91 2.48 -14.38
CA LYS A 22 -8.20 3.18 -14.32
C LYS A 22 -8.16 4.58 -14.93
N HIS A 23 -7.12 5.36 -14.60
CA HIS A 23 -7.03 6.77 -14.98
C HIS A 23 -6.09 6.99 -16.18
N LYS A 24 -5.35 5.97 -16.64
CA LYS A 24 -4.33 6.04 -17.71
C LYS A 24 -3.28 7.14 -17.51
N LYS A 25 -3.22 7.71 -16.32
CA LYS A 25 -2.32 8.78 -15.87
C LYS A 25 -2.04 8.54 -14.41
N PHE A 26 -0.82 8.83 -14.00
CA PHE A 26 -0.44 8.83 -12.60
C PHE A 26 -0.90 10.14 -11.98
N ILE A 27 -1.97 10.08 -11.19
CA ILE A 27 -2.48 11.25 -10.48
C ILE A 27 -1.70 11.35 -9.17
N GLN A 28 -0.95 12.43 -8.97
CA GLN A 28 -0.11 12.58 -7.78
C GLN A 28 -0.90 12.44 -6.47
N GLU A 29 -2.12 12.98 -6.41
CA GLU A 29 -3.01 12.84 -5.26
C GLU A 29 -3.34 11.36 -4.97
N ASN A 30 -3.51 10.54 -6.01
CA ASN A 30 -3.81 9.13 -5.83
C ASN A 30 -2.57 8.31 -5.48
N ILE A 31 -1.37 8.74 -5.90
CA ILE A 31 -0.10 8.17 -5.42
C ILE A 31 0.07 8.44 -3.93
N TRP A 32 -0.16 9.68 -3.48
CA TRP A 32 -0.11 10.03 -2.06
C TRP A 32 -1.15 9.26 -1.25
N SER A 33 -2.38 9.14 -1.78
CA SER A 33 -3.43 8.30 -1.20
C SER A 33 -2.97 6.85 -1.05
N GLY A 34 -2.45 6.25 -2.12
CA GLY A 34 -1.93 4.87 -2.11
C GLY A 34 -0.78 4.66 -1.14
N LEU A 35 0.10 5.65 -0.99
CA LEU A 35 1.23 5.59 -0.06
C LEU A 35 0.74 5.59 1.39
N ILE A 36 -0.22 6.45 1.72
CA ILE A 36 -0.86 6.48 3.04
C ILE A 36 -1.58 5.15 3.31
N THR A 37 -2.35 4.64 2.35
CA THR A 37 -3.05 3.35 2.47
C THR A 37 -2.07 2.20 2.70
N ALA A 38 -0.96 2.15 1.98
CA ALA A 38 0.07 1.12 2.13
C ALA A 38 0.77 1.18 3.50
N VAL A 39 1.06 2.38 3.99
CA VAL A 39 1.65 2.58 5.33
C VAL A 39 0.69 2.12 6.43
N ILE A 40 -0.59 2.50 6.34
CA ILE A 40 -1.60 2.08 7.32
C ILE A 40 -1.80 0.56 7.26
N ALA A 41 -1.93 -0.02 6.07
CA ALA A 41 -2.09 -1.45 5.88
C ALA A 41 -0.88 -2.23 6.44
N GLY A 42 0.34 -1.76 6.17
CA GLY A 42 1.57 -2.33 6.73
C GLY A 42 1.65 -2.23 8.25
N ALA A 43 1.28 -1.08 8.82
CA ALA A 43 1.26 -0.88 10.26
C ALA A 43 0.24 -1.78 10.96
N VAL A 44 -0.99 -1.87 10.43
CA VAL A 44 -2.02 -2.79 10.94
C VAL A 44 -1.55 -4.24 10.87
N TRP A 45 -0.96 -4.64 9.74
CA TRP A 45 -0.43 -6.00 9.57
C TRP A 45 0.71 -6.31 10.53
N TYR A 46 1.59 -5.33 10.79
CA TYR A 46 2.66 -5.47 11.76
C TYR A 46 2.13 -5.63 13.18
N VAL A 47 1.12 -4.86 13.58
CA VAL A 47 0.45 -5.00 14.88
C VAL A 47 -0.21 -6.37 15.00
N LEU A 48 -0.89 -6.85 13.95
CA LEU A 48 -1.46 -8.20 13.94
C LEU A 48 -0.38 -9.27 14.15
N PHE A 49 0.80 -9.12 13.55
CA PHE A 49 1.94 -10.02 13.71
C PHE A 49 2.56 -10.00 15.13
N ILE A 50 2.34 -8.94 15.90
CA ILE A 50 2.78 -8.87 17.30
C ILE A 50 1.75 -9.55 18.22
N VAL A 51 0.46 -9.42 17.88
CA VAL A 51 -0.65 -9.93 18.71
C VAL A 51 -0.90 -11.42 18.48
N PHE A 52 -0.71 -11.91 17.26
CA PHE A 52 -0.90 -13.31 16.84
C PHE A 52 0.44 -13.97 16.50
#